data_AF-A0A1F8X3E5-F1
#
_entry.id   AF-A0A1F8X3E5-F1
#
_cell.length_a   1.000
_cell.length_b   1.000
_cell.length_c   1.000
_cell.angle_alpha   90.00
_cell.angle_beta   90.00
_cell.angle_gamma   90.00
#
_symmetry.space_group_name_H-M   'P 1'
#
loop_
_entity.id
_entity.type
_entity.pdbx_description
1 polymer ?
#
loop_
_entity_poly.entity_id
_entity_poly.type
_entity_poly.pdbx_seq_one_letter_code
_entity_poly.pdbx_strand_id
1 'polypeptide(L)'
;MGLLFFALFTPSLSRAESVDGHRARVVRAASRLEPVTGLSPKIIIKEDDAQSAFVLPDGAVVISRGLLATTSSDDEVAFVIAHEVSHIIARDQMGPAAKLTGLSDPANLQLGEMRADASAVAFMKKAGYSPEASIGMLKRLSVNGVNLSSRITAISNLLGL
;
A
#
# COMPACT_ATOMS: atom_id res chain seq x y z
N MET A 1 -50.39 -15.18 -5.54
CA MET A 1 -49.31 -15.43 -6.52
C MET A 1 -48.53 -14.14 -6.70
N GLY A 2 -47.45 -13.95 -5.96
CA GLY A 2 -46.60 -12.75 -6.05
C GLY A 2 -45.15 -13.18 -5.90
N LEU A 3 -44.45 -13.29 -7.03
CA LEU A 3 -43.02 -13.58 -7.07
C LEU A 3 -42.26 -12.28 -6.76
N LEU A 4 -41.66 -12.20 -5.57
CA LEU A 4 -40.63 -11.22 -5.26
C LEU A 4 -39.39 -11.53 -6.11
N PHE A 5 -39.05 -10.60 -7.01
CA PHE A 5 -37.80 -10.63 -7.76
C PHE A 5 -36.69 -10.03 -6.89
N PHE A 6 -36.07 -10.85 -6.04
CA PHE A 6 -34.81 -10.47 -5.38
C PHE A 6 -33.71 -10.57 -6.45
N ALA A 7 -33.28 -9.44 -7.00
CA ALA A 7 -32.06 -9.36 -7.80
C ALA A 7 -30.87 -9.65 -6.88
N LEU A 8 -30.49 -10.92 -6.78
CA LEU A 8 -29.26 -11.33 -6.14
C LEU A 8 -28.11 -10.75 -6.96
N PHE A 9 -27.49 -9.71 -6.42
CA PHE A 9 -26.20 -9.22 -6.87
C PHE A 9 -25.14 -10.25 -6.49
N THR A 10 -25.18 -11.43 -7.11
CA THR A 10 -24.14 -12.44 -6.95
C THR A 10 -22.92 -11.97 -7.74
N PRO A 11 -21.80 -11.62 -7.08
CA PRO A 11 -20.55 -11.43 -7.81
C PRO A 11 -20.23 -12.70 -8.59
N SER A 12 -19.65 -12.57 -9.78
CA SER A 12 -19.20 -13.74 -10.55
C SER A 12 -18.21 -14.56 -9.72
N LEU A 13 -18.21 -15.89 -9.87
CA LEU A 13 -17.32 -16.78 -9.10
C LEU A 13 -15.85 -16.33 -9.15
N SER A 14 -15.38 -15.90 -10.33
CA SER A 14 -14.04 -15.36 -10.55
C SER A 14 -13.75 -14.07 -9.77
N ARG A 15 -14.77 -13.22 -9.59
CA ARG A 15 -14.66 -11.97 -8.82
C ARG A 15 -14.58 -12.28 -7.32
N ALA A 16 -15.39 -13.22 -6.84
CA ALA A 16 -15.32 -13.66 -5.44
C ALA A 16 -13.96 -14.32 -5.12
N GLU A 17 -13.51 -15.24 -5.97
CA GLU A 17 -12.23 -15.95 -5.79
C GLU A 17 -11.03 -15.00 -5.82
N SER A 18 -11.02 -14.00 -6.72
CA SER A 18 -9.95 -12.99 -6.74
C SER A 18 -9.96 -12.08 -5.51
N VAL A 19 -11.12 -11.73 -4.98
CA VAL A 19 -11.24 -10.96 -3.72
C VAL A 19 -10.72 -11.78 -2.54
N ASP A 20 -11.05 -13.07 -2.46
CA ASP A 20 -10.55 -13.97 -1.42
C ASP A 20 -9.03 -14.16 -1.53
N GLY A 21 -8.51 -14.25 -2.75
CA GLY A 21 -7.07 -14.28 -3.04
C GLY A 21 -6.35 -13.01 -2.56
N HIS A 22 -6.85 -11.83 -2.92
CA HIS A 22 -6.29 -10.55 -2.47
C HIS A 22 -6.31 -10.41 -0.95
N ARG A 23 -7.43 -10.76 -0.30
CA ARG A 23 -7.55 -10.73 1.16
C ARG A 23 -6.53 -11.64 1.82
N ALA A 24 -6.34 -12.86 1.32
CA ALA A 24 -5.37 -13.79 1.88
C ALA A 24 -3.93 -13.25 1.79
N ARG A 25 -3.56 -12.61 0.67
CA ARG A 25 -2.24 -11.98 0.49
C ARG A 25 -2.03 -10.82 1.47
N VAL A 26 -3.05 -9.96 1.61
CA VAL A 26 -3.03 -8.83 2.56
C VAL A 26 -2.86 -9.31 4.00
N VAL A 27 -3.61 -10.33 4.44
CA VAL A 27 -3.50 -10.88 5.79
C VAL A 27 -2.10 -11.44 6.04
N ARG A 28 -1.56 -12.24 5.12
CA ARG A 28 -0.20 -12.78 5.25
C ARG A 28 0.86 -11.68 5.38
N ALA A 29 0.78 -10.67 4.51
CA ALA A 29 1.70 -9.54 4.53
C ALA A 29 1.62 -8.74 5.83
N ALA A 30 0.40 -8.40 6.26
CA ALA A 30 0.19 -7.65 7.50
C ALA A 30 0.71 -8.40 8.74
N SER A 31 0.36 -9.68 8.89
CA SER A 31 0.81 -10.49 10.03
C SER A 31 2.34 -10.64 10.10
N ARG A 32 3.01 -10.66 8.95
CA ARG A 32 4.48 -10.78 8.89
C ARG A 32 5.19 -9.44 9.12
N LEU A 33 4.54 -8.32 8.80
CA LEU A 33 5.06 -6.97 9.05
C LEU A 33 4.86 -6.51 10.50
N GLU A 34 3.75 -6.89 11.14
CA GLU A 34 3.43 -6.50 12.52
C GLU A 34 4.60 -6.60 13.51
N PRO A 35 5.35 -7.71 13.63
CA PRO A 35 6.44 -7.81 14.60
C PRO A 35 7.63 -6.89 14.30
N VAL A 36 7.80 -6.41 13.07
CA VAL A 36 8.92 -5.54 12.68
C VAL A 36 8.55 -4.06 12.64
N THR A 37 7.27 -3.74 12.45
CA THR A 37 6.73 -2.38 12.50
C THR A 37 6.25 -1.99 13.89
N GLY A 38 5.85 -2.97 14.70
CA GLY A 38 5.16 -2.77 15.97
C GLY A 38 3.71 -2.31 15.82
N LEU A 39 3.14 -2.37 14.61
CA LEU A 39 1.81 -1.87 14.29
C LEU A 39 0.96 -2.92 13.56
N SER A 40 -0.27 -3.08 14.02
CA SER A 40 -1.32 -3.92 13.42
C SER A 40 -2.52 -3.04 12.99
N PRO A 41 -2.37 -2.21 11.93
CA PRO A 41 -3.45 -1.34 11.49
C PRO A 41 -4.63 -2.15 10.95
N LYS A 42 -5.84 -1.60 11.10
CA LYS A 42 -7.01 -2.13 10.39
C LYS A 42 -6.81 -1.93 8.89
N ILE A 43 -6.85 -3.00 8.11
CA ILE A 43 -6.76 -2.92 6.64
C ILE A 43 -8.14 -3.09 6.02
N ILE A 44 -8.50 -2.14 5.15
CA ILE A 44 -9.77 -2.11 4.42
C ILE A 44 -9.47 -2.26 2.94
N ILE A 45 -10.01 -3.32 2.32
CA ILE A 45 -9.98 -3.46 0.86
C ILE A 45 -11.17 -2.70 0.29
N LYS A 46 -10.87 -1.69 -0.54
CA LYS A 46 -11.89 -0.89 -1.22
C LYS A 46 -12.19 -1.51 -2.58
N GLU A 47 -13.46 -1.83 -2.82
CA GLU A 47 -13.94 -2.44 -4.06
C GLU A 47 -14.07 -1.42 -5.20
N ASP A 48 -12.94 -0.87 -5.64
CA ASP A 48 -12.84 -0.03 -6.83
C ASP A 48 -11.66 -0.42 -7.72
N ASP A 49 -11.62 0.16 -8.92
CA ASP A 49 -10.62 -0.13 -9.95
C ASP A 49 -9.45 0.87 -9.90
N ALA A 50 -9.46 1.82 -8.96
CA ALA A 50 -8.36 2.76 -8.78
C ALA A 50 -7.10 2.00 -8.34
N GLN A 51 -5.93 2.55 -8.65
CA GLN A 51 -4.65 2.02 -8.19
C GLN A 51 -4.13 2.90 -7.06
N SER A 52 -4.80 2.83 -5.92
CA SER A 52 -4.51 3.68 -4.75
C SER A 52 -4.47 2.92 -3.43
N ALA A 53 -3.65 3.42 -2.52
CA ALA A 53 -3.68 3.14 -1.11
C ALA A 53 -3.50 4.45 -0.33
N PHE A 54 -4.00 4.51 0.90
CA PHE A 54 -3.82 5.65 1.79
C PHE A 54 -4.17 5.29 3.24
N VAL A 55 -3.71 6.13 4.18
CA VAL A 55 -4.00 6.04 5.61
C VAL A 55 -5.14 7.01 5.99
N LEU A 56 -6.11 6.52 6.75
CA LEU A 56 -7.16 7.32 7.36
C LEU A 56 -6.69 8.01 8.65
N PRO A 57 -7.36 9.09 9.11
CA PRO A 57 -6.97 9.79 10.35
C PRO A 57 -6.90 8.88 11.58
N ASP A 58 -7.72 7.84 11.65
CA ASP A 58 -7.74 6.84 12.74
C ASP A 58 -6.60 5.79 12.64
N GLY A 59 -5.77 5.84 11.58
CA GLY A 59 -4.67 4.91 11.34
C GLY A 59 -5.06 3.66 10.57
N ALA A 60 -6.29 3.55 10.06
CA ALA A 60 -6.66 2.47 9.17
C ALA A 60 -6.01 2.63 7.79
N VAL A 61 -5.54 1.53 7.21
CA VAL A 61 -4.97 1.49 5.85
C VAL A 61 -6.05 1.06 4.87
N VAL A 62 -6.31 1.88 3.87
CA VAL A 62 -7.24 1.57 2.78
C VAL A 62 -6.43 1.18 1.55
N ILE A 63 -6.72 0.03 0.95
CA ILE A 63 -6.07 -0.46 -0.27
C ILE A 63 -7.16 -0.79 -1.29
N SER A 64 -7.09 -0.20 -2.48
CA SER A 64 -8.01 -0.51 -3.58
C SER A 64 -7.77 -1.92 -4.15
N ARG A 65 -8.85 -2.56 -4.60
CA ARG A 65 -8.79 -3.82 -5.36
C ARG A 65 -8.00 -3.63 -6.66
N GLY A 66 -8.14 -2.47 -7.32
CA GLY A 66 -7.37 -2.14 -8.53
C GLY A 66 -5.86 -2.12 -8.27
N LEU A 67 -5.39 -1.54 -7.16
CA LEU A 67 -3.97 -1.60 -6.79
C LEU A 67 -3.50 -3.04 -6.52
N LEU A 68 -4.29 -3.82 -5.77
CA LEU A 68 -3.94 -5.22 -5.46
C LEU A 68 -3.83 -6.07 -6.74
N ALA A 69 -4.68 -5.81 -7.74
CA ALA A 69 -4.61 -6.48 -9.04
C ALA A 69 -3.34 -6.15 -9.85
N THR A 70 -2.67 -5.02 -9.58
CA THR A 70 -1.40 -4.64 -10.21
C THR A 70 -0.19 -5.33 -9.55
N THR A 71 -0.36 -5.88 -8.35
CA THR A 71 0.70 -6.57 -7.62
C THR A 71 0.87 -8.02 -8.10
N SER A 72 2.11 -8.43 -8.34
CA SER A 72 2.47 -9.75 -8.87
C SER A 72 2.97 -10.74 -7.81
N SER A 73 3.28 -10.28 -6.59
CA SER A 73 3.73 -11.15 -5.49
C SER A 73 3.34 -10.64 -4.11
N ASP A 74 3.45 -11.49 -3.08
CA ASP A 74 3.20 -11.08 -1.69
C ASP A 74 4.24 -10.05 -1.20
N ASP A 75 5.44 -10.02 -1.77
CA ASP A 75 6.45 -8.98 -1.49
C ASP A 75 5.93 -7.59 -1.88
N GLU A 76 5.25 -7.47 -3.01
CA GLU A 76 4.72 -6.18 -3.46
C GLU A 76 3.53 -5.71 -2.62
N VAL A 77 2.68 -6.65 -2.17
CA VAL A 77 1.62 -6.35 -1.19
C VAL A 77 2.23 -5.89 0.13
N ALA A 78 3.31 -6.55 0.57
CA ALA A 78 4.05 -6.14 1.76
C ALA A 78 4.67 -4.75 1.60
N PHE A 79 5.18 -4.40 0.41
CA PHE A 79 5.67 -3.06 0.15
C PHE A 79 4.57 -1.99 0.29
N VAL A 80 3.38 -2.21 -0.29
CA VAL A 80 2.23 -1.28 -0.14
C VAL A 80 1.89 -1.09 1.34
N ILE A 81 1.73 -2.18 2.09
CA ILE A 81 1.37 -2.09 3.51
C ILE A 81 2.48 -1.39 4.32
N ALA A 82 3.73 -1.75 4.10
CA ALA A 82 4.86 -1.16 4.81
C ALA A 82 5.06 0.33 4.48
N HIS A 83 4.75 0.75 3.26
CA HIS A 83 4.74 2.15 2.83
C HIS A 83 3.68 2.96 3.59
N GLU A 84 2.43 2.48 3.61
CA GLU A 84 1.35 3.14 4.36
C GLU A 84 1.60 3.16 5.88
N VAL A 85 2.13 2.06 6.43
CA VAL A 85 2.54 2.01 7.84
C VAL A 85 3.64 3.04 8.14
N SER A 86 4.55 3.29 7.21
CA SER A 86 5.58 4.32 7.37
C SER A 86 4.98 5.73 7.44
N HIS A 87 3.88 6.00 6.72
CA HIS A 87 3.13 7.24 6.90
C HIS A 87 2.47 7.36 8.27
N ILE A 88 1.91 6.28 8.82
CA ILE A 88 1.37 6.26 10.19
C ILE A 88 2.46 6.64 11.20
N ILE A 89 3.61 5.96 11.13
CA ILE A 89 4.73 6.19 12.05
C ILE A 89 5.23 7.63 11.94
N ALA A 90 5.45 8.13 10.72
CA ALA A 90 5.91 9.49 10.51
C ALA A 90 4.91 10.53 11.05
N ARG A 91 3.61 10.32 10.80
CA ARG A 91 2.53 11.21 11.28
C ARG A 91 2.46 11.26 12.80
N ASP A 92 2.66 10.12 13.47
CA ASP A 92 2.58 10.02 14.93
C ASP A 92 3.83 10.59 15.62
N GLN A 93 4.98 10.62 14.91
CA GLN A 93 6.20 11.30 15.34
C GLN A 93 6.19 12.82 15.08
N MET A 94 5.29 13.32 14.24
CA MET A 94 5.16 14.76 13.97
C MET A 94 4.48 15.49 15.14
N GLY A 95 5.17 16.47 15.72
CA GLY A 95 4.57 17.40 16.68
C GLY A 95 3.50 18.31 16.05
N PRO A 96 2.66 19.00 16.86
CA PRO A 96 1.53 19.80 16.38
C PRO A 96 1.91 20.87 15.34
N ALA A 97 3.09 21.48 15.49
CA ALA A 97 3.58 22.51 14.57
C ALA A 97 3.97 21.95 13.19
N ALA A 98 4.54 20.73 13.12
CA ALA A 98 5.00 20.12 11.88
C ALA A 98 3.85 19.69 10.97
N LYS A 99 2.70 19.31 11.56
CA LYS A 99 1.47 18.97 10.81
C LYS A 99 0.90 20.15 10.02
N LEU A 100 1.17 21.38 10.43
CA LEU A 100 0.63 22.59 9.81
C LEU A 100 1.53 23.18 8.71
N THR A 101 2.85 22.96 8.79
CA THR A 101 3.83 23.69 7.96
C THR A 101 4.44 22.86 6.82
N GLY A 102 4.42 21.53 6.90
CA GLY A 102 5.18 20.65 5.99
C GLY A 102 4.43 20.12 4.76
N LEU A 103 3.11 20.34 4.63
CA LEU A 103 2.25 19.60 3.70
C LEU A 103 1.98 20.30 2.35
N SER A 104 2.40 21.56 2.18
CA SER A 104 2.07 22.37 0.98
C SER A 104 3.22 22.57 0.00
N ASP A 105 4.45 22.19 0.35
CA ASP A 105 5.60 22.26 -0.56
C ASP A 105 5.74 20.94 -1.34
N PRO A 106 5.65 20.95 -2.69
CA PRO A 106 5.80 19.75 -3.51
C PRO A 106 7.11 18.98 -3.28
N ALA A 107 8.21 19.67 -2.96
CA ALA A 107 9.48 19.00 -2.67
C ALA A 107 9.42 18.21 -1.35
N ASN A 108 8.73 18.74 -0.35
CA ASN A 108 8.53 18.05 0.93
C ASN A 108 7.61 16.82 0.79
N LEU A 109 6.61 16.90 -0.10
CA LEU A 109 5.76 15.75 -0.44
C LEU A 109 6.59 14.63 -1.06
N GLN A 110 7.43 14.95 -2.05
CA GLN A 110 8.27 13.94 -2.70
C GLN A 110 9.31 13.33 -1.76
N LEU A 111 9.95 14.13 -0.90
CA LEU A 111 10.83 13.59 0.14
C LEU A 111 10.06 12.70 1.14
N GLY A 112 8.82 13.04 1.47
CA GLY A 112 7.95 12.24 2.33
C GLY A 112 7.73 10.83 1.75
N GLU A 113 7.36 10.75 0.48
CA GLU A 113 7.19 9.48 -0.24
C GLU A 113 8.48 8.66 -0.28
N MET A 114 9.62 9.29 -0.56
CA MET A 114 10.93 8.61 -0.59
C MET A 114 11.36 8.10 0.78
N ARG A 115 11.01 8.82 1.87
CA ARG A 115 11.25 8.36 3.25
C ARG A 115 10.35 7.19 3.63
N ALA A 116 9.08 7.22 3.19
CA ALA A 116 8.17 6.10 3.37
C ALA A 116 8.66 4.86 2.60
N ASP A 117 9.14 5.02 1.37
CA ASP A 117 9.75 3.95 0.58
C ASP A 117 10.98 3.34 1.26
N ALA A 118 11.90 4.18 1.76
CA ALA A 118 13.09 3.71 2.44
C ALA A 118 12.76 2.93 3.74
N SER A 119 11.77 3.42 4.50
CA SER A 119 11.27 2.75 5.71
C SER A 119 10.58 1.43 5.37
N ALA A 120 9.76 1.40 4.31
CA ALA A 120 9.11 0.21 3.81
C ALA A 120 10.14 -0.85 3.41
N VAL A 121 11.17 -0.49 2.65
CA VAL A 121 12.29 -1.37 2.28
C VAL A 121 12.97 -1.94 3.53
N ALA A 122 13.21 -1.13 4.55
CA ALA A 122 13.82 -1.60 5.81
C ALA A 122 12.91 -2.59 6.56
N PHE A 123 11.60 -2.33 6.63
CA PHE A 123 10.65 -3.26 7.23
C PHE A 123 10.54 -4.57 6.44
N MET A 124 10.50 -4.49 5.11
CA MET A 124 10.48 -5.67 4.24
C MET A 124 11.70 -6.56 4.48
N LYS A 125 12.92 -5.97 4.52
CA LYS A 125 14.15 -6.72 4.82
C LYS A 125 14.06 -7.45 6.16
N LYS A 126 13.61 -6.74 7.22
CA LYS A 126 13.45 -7.32 8.57
C LYS A 126 12.38 -8.41 8.61
N ALA A 127 11.29 -8.26 7.86
CA ALA A 127 10.23 -9.23 7.76
C ALA A 127 10.61 -10.44 6.87
N GLY A 128 11.68 -10.34 6.08
CA GLY A 128 12.14 -11.36 5.13
C GLY A 128 11.34 -11.39 3.81
N TYR A 129 10.83 -10.24 3.39
CA TYR A 129 10.33 -9.99 2.04
C TYR A 129 11.45 -9.47 1.13
N SER A 130 11.32 -9.65 -0.17
CA SER A 130 12.29 -9.17 -1.18
C SER A 130 11.97 -7.70 -1.56
N PRO A 131 12.76 -6.71 -1.11
CA PRO A 131 12.44 -5.30 -1.36
C PRO A 131 12.56 -4.91 -2.84
N GLU A 132 13.32 -5.66 -3.63
CA GLU A 132 13.50 -5.45 -5.08
C GLU A 132 12.17 -5.54 -5.84
N ALA A 133 11.21 -6.30 -5.31
CA ALA A 133 9.87 -6.42 -5.89
C ALA A 133 9.15 -5.07 -5.96
N SER A 134 9.43 -4.14 -5.03
CA SER A 134 8.87 -2.78 -5.03
C SER A 134 9.18 -2.02 -6.33
N ILE A 135 10.36 -2.21 -6.92
CA ILE A 135 10.77 -1.57 -8.17
C ILE A 135 9.90 -2.04 -9.34
N GLY A 136 9.63 -3.35 -9.40
CA GLY A 136 8.74 -3.94 -10.42
C GLY A 136 7.33 -3.38 -10.32
N MET A 137 6.79 -3.30 -9.10
CA MET A 137 5.48 -2.70 -8.83
C MET A 137 5.43 -1.22 -9.23
N LEU A 138 6.38 -0.40 -8.79
CA LEU A 138 6.41 1.03 -9.10
C LEU A 138 6.56 1.29 -10.61
N LYS A 139 7.32 0.46 -11.33
CA LYS A 139 7.39 0.51 -12.80
C LYS A 139 6.02 0.26 -13.45
N ARG A 140 5.23 -0.67 -12.92
CA ARG A 140 3.87 -0.94 -13.42
C ARG A 140 2.87 0.17 -13.06
N LEU A 141 3.04 0.82 -11.92
CA LEU A 141 2.22 1.99 -11.54
C LEU A 141 2.60 3.26 -12.29
N SER A 142 3.84 3.33 -12.80
CA SER A 142 4.32 4.43 -13.64
C SER A 142 3.73 4.34 -15.05
N VAL A 143 2.42 4.54 -15.18
CA VAL A 143 1.67 4.58 -16.45
C VAL A 143 0.94 5.90 -16.63
N ASN A 144 0.73 6.30 -17.89
CA ASN A 144 -0.12 7.41 -18.38
C ASN A 144 -0.42 8.53 -17.36
N GLY A 145 0.61 9.32 -17.00
CA GLY A 145 0.46 10.56 -16.24
C GLY A 145 1.04 10.56 -14.83
N VAL A 146 1.45 9.41 -14.28
CA VAL A 146 2.15 9.34 -12.98
C VAL A 146 3.63 9.03 -13.21
N ASN A 147 4.52 9.96 -12.83
CA ASN A 147 5.97 9.76 -12.92
C ASN A 147 6.53 9.34 -11.56
N LEU A 148 6.94 8.08 -11.45
CA LEU A 148 7.55 7.50 -10.23
C LEU A 148 9.06 7.30 -10.35
N SER A 149 9.70 7.83 -11.39
CA SER A 149 11.13 7.60 -11.69
C SER A 149 12.05 7.93 -10.52
N SER A 150 11.86 9.08 -9.86
CA SER A 150 12.70 9.47 -8.71
C SER A 150 12.60 8.48 -7.54
N ARG A 151 11.41 7.94 -7.26
CA ARG A 151 11.19 6.93 -6.22
C ARG A 151 11.86 5.61 -6.60
N ILE A 152 11.68 5.17 -7.86
CA ILE A 152 12.33 3.98 -8.41
C ILE A 152 13.86 4.10 -8.27
N THR A 153 14.44 5.22 -8.72
CA THR A 153 15.89 5.48 -8.61
C THR A 153 16.35 5.49 -7.16
N ALA A 154 15.59 6.11 -6.25
CA ALA A 154 15.95 6.16 -4.84
C ALA A 154 15.99 4.76 -4.21
N ILE A 155 15.00 3.91 -4.49
CA ILE A 155 14.99 2.53 -4.01
C ILE A 155 16.11 1.71 -4.66
N SER A 156 16.35 1.84 -5.96
CA SER A 156 17.48 1.19 -6.65
C SER A 156 18.81 1.50 -5.98
N ASN A 157 19.09 2.79 -5.72
CA ASN A 157 20.31 3.23 -5.04
C ASN A 157 20.39 2.67 -3.62
N LEU A 158 19.27 2.63 -2.88
CA LEU A 158 19.22 2.06 -1.52
C LEU A 158 19.50 0.56 -1.50
N LEU A 159 19.17 -0.15 -2.58
CA LEU A 159 19.38 -1.59 -2.72
C LEU A 159 20.70 -1.94 -3.40
N GLY A 160 21.42 -0.97 -3.98
CA GLY A 160 22.67 -1.20 -4.71
C GLY A 160 22.47 -1.84 -6.09
N LEU A 161 21.36 -1.50 -6.76
CA LEU A 161 20.97 -2.00 -8.08
C LEU A 161 21.13 -0.97 -9.19
#